data_AF-A0A7W0ZWD8-F1
#
_entry.id   AF-A0A7W0ZWD8-F1
#
_cell.length_a   1.000
_cell.length_b   1.000
_cell.length_c   1.000
_cell.angle_alpha   90.00
_cell.angle_beta   90.00
_cell.angle_gamma   90.00
#
_symmetry.space_group_name_H-M   'P 1'
#
loop_
_entity.id
_entity.type
_entity.pdbx_description
1 polymer ?
#
loop_
_entity_poly.entity_id
_entity_poly.type
_entity_poly.pdbx_seq_one_letter_code
_entity_poly.pdbx_strand_id
1 'polypeptide(L)'
;MRALIASALIASALVLVGCGADIDPQWQLDHDRIIAIRATPPRITTGEESEIDALLGRIGEPPIEAEPTTAMVISPTSLAGSLMQRPTGWFVTAPGPMQLAAARTELGLAADEAVPLRIRVTFPASDEGINTGLKIVWLGEHSDNPVLDPVTIDGMVRTSTDAIVVAPAVDVRLSVPFDESYVVNWLTSAGNMHDFDLANAYLRVEPEDPQSGMLGVVVRDPLGGVAWRLWPISAQ
;
A
#
# COMPACT_ATOMS: atom_id res chain seq x y z
N MET A 1 -10.25 -68.07 -39.06
CA MET A 1 -10.90 -67.95 -37.73
C MET A 1 -9.94 -67.14 -36.85
N ARG A 2 -10.48 -66.19 -36.08
CA ARG A 2 -9.82 -65.04 -35.40
C ARG A 2 -8.70 -65.39 -34.40
N ALA A 3 -7.72 -64.48 -34.27
CA ALA A 3 -7.27 -63.82 -33.01
C ALA A 3 -6.07 -62.90 -33.34
N LEU A 4 -6.20 -61.58 -33.52
CA LEU A 4 -6.21 -60.50 -32.52
C LEU A 4 -5.14 -60.66 -31.41
N ILE A 5 -3.97 -60.05 -31.65
CA ILE A 5 -2.98 -59.72 -30.62
C ILE A 5 -3.24 -58.26 -30.22
N ALA A 6 -3.72 -58.07 -28.99
CA ALA A 6 -3.86 -56.76 -28.37
C ALA A 6 -2.57 -56.43 -27.62
N SER A 7 -1.86 -55.38 -28.05
CA SER A 7 -0.73 -54.81 -27.32
C SER A 7 -1.24 -53.72 -26.39
N ALA A 8 -1.00 -53.90 -25.09
CA ALA A 8 -1.40 -52.99 -24.03
C ALA A 8 -0.63 -51.66 -24.11
N LEU A 9 -1.37 -50.54 -24.17
CA LEU A 9 -0.82 -49.20 -23.92
C LEU A 9 -0.59 -49.03 -22.42
N ILE A 10 0.66 -48.77 -22.05
CA ILE A 10 1.04 -48.30 -20.71
C ILE A 10 0.70 -46.81 -20.65
N ALA A 11 -0.32 -46.46 -19.86
CA ALA A 11 -0.64 -45.08 -19.53
C ALA A 11 0.30 -44.60 -18.42
N SER A 12 1.30 -43.80 -18.79
CA SER A 12 2.15 -43.08 -17.83
C SER A 12 1.32 -42.00 -17.15
N ALA A 13 1.15 -42.14 -15.83
CA ALA A 13 0.52 -41.14 -14.98
C ALA A 13 1.42 -39.88 -14.93
N LEU A 14 0.94 -38.76 -15.47
CA LEU A 14 1.47 -37.44 -15.17
C LEU A 14 1.10 -37.10 -13.73
N VAL A 15 2.09 -37.08 -12.84
CA VAL A 15 1.99 -36.38 -11.56
C VAL A 15 2.18 -34.89 -11.87
N LEU A 16 1.06 -34.17 -12.00
CA LEU A 16 1.07 -32.71 -11.91
C LEU A 16 1.34 -32.37 -10.44
N VAL A 17 2.62 -32.16 -10.10
CA VAL A 17 2.97 -31.44 -8.88
C VAL A 17 2.47 -30.02 -9.08
N GLY A 18 1.38 -29.68 -8.39
CA GLY A 18 0.84 -28.34 -8.40
C GLY A 18 1.88 -27.37 -7.87
N CYS A 19 2.24 -26.39 -8.69
CA CYS A 19 2.92 -25.17 -8.26
C CYS A 19 1.98 -24.42 -7.30
N GLY A 20 2.04 -24.75 -6.01
CA GLY A 20 1.65 -23.80 -4.98
C GLY A 20 2.75 -22.76 -4.91
N ALA A 21 2.66 -21.71 -5.74
CA ALA A 21 3.43 -20.51 -5.47
C ALA A 21 2.89 -20.00 -4.13
N ASP A 22 3.71 -20.10 -3.07
CA ASP A 22 3.48 -19.35 -1.84
C ASP A 22 3.31 -17.89 -2.25
N ILE A 23 2.09 -17.38 -2.13
CA ILE A 23 1.82 -15.96 -2.32
C ILE A 23 2.10 -15.34 -0.97
N ASP A 24 3.13 -14.50 -0.91
CA ASP A 24 3.52 -13.83 0.31
C ASP A 24 2.32 -13.12 0.95
N PRO A 25 2.04 -13.32 2.24
CA PRO A 25 0.92 -12.68 2.89
C PRO A 25 0.98 -11.15 2.77
N GLN A 26 -0.18 -10.51 2.62
CA GLN A 26 -0.25 -9.06 2.40
C GLN A 26 0.29 -8.25 3.59
N TRP A 27 0.20 -8.80 4.81
CA TRP A 27 0.68 -8.19 6.05
C TRP A 27 2.19 -8.30 6.25
N GLN A 28 2.90 -9.14 5.49
CA GLN A 28 4.33 -9.37 5.70
C GLN A 28 5.14 -8.20 5.14
N LEU A 29 5.88 -7.51 6.03
CA LEU A 29 6.72 -6.36 5.67
C LEU A 29 8.04 -6.77 5.01
N ASP A 30 8.49 -7.99 5.25
CA ASP A 30 9.78 -8.51 4.79
C ASP A 30 9.77 -8.95 3.31
N HIS A 31 9.18 -8.11 2.44
CA HIS A 31 9.04 -8.39 1.00
C HIS A 31 9.14 -7.11 0.20
N ASP A 32 9.69 -7.23 -1.01
CA ASP A 32 9.75 -6.15 -1.98
C ASP A 32 8.34 -5.84 -2.51
N ARG A 33 7.77 -4.70 -2.10
CA ARG A 33 6.46 -4.23 -2.59
C ARG A 33 6.24 -2.75 -2.30
N ILE A 34 5.33 -2.14 -3.07
CA ILE A 34 4.72 -0.87 -2.68
C ILE A 34 3.64 -1.18 -1.64
N ILE A 35 3.84 -0.73 -0.40
CA ILE A 35 2.85 -0.90 0.66
C ILE A 35 1.75 0.15 0.50
N ALA A 36 2.12 1.41 0.29
CA ALA A 36 1.17 2.51 0.12
C ALA A 36 1.76 3.65 -0.71
N ILE A 37 0.92 4.37 -1.45
CA ILE A 37 1.29 5.62 -2.15
C ILE A 37 0.41 6.73 -1.60
N ARG A 38 1.05 7.80 -1.12
CA ARG A 38 0.37 8.95 -0.56
C ARG A 38 0.56 10.17 -1.46
N ALA A 39 -0.46 11.01 -1.39
CA ALA A 39 -0.50 12.33 -1.99
C ALA A 39 -0.81 13.27 -0.83
N THR A 40 0.00 14.30 -0.61
CA THR A 40 -0.13 15.20 0.53
C THR A 40 -0.34 16.64 0.05
N PRO A 41 -1.58 17.17 0.11
CA PRO A 41 -2.84 16.50 0.44
C PRO A 41 -3.41 15.67 -0.74
N PRO A 42 -4.28 14.67 -0.48
CA PRO A 42 -4.84 13.78 -1.51
C PRO A 42 -5.87 14.46 -2.43
N ARG A 43 -6.45 15.57 -1.97
CA ARG A 43 -7.33 16.42 -2.76
C ARG A 43 -6.87 17.87 -2.65
N ILE A 44 -6.80 18.55 -3.79
CA ILE A 44 -6.30 19.92 -3.91
C ILE A 44 -7.26 20.81 -4.71
N THR A 45 -7.43 22.05 -4.28
CA THR A 45 -8.13 23.08 -5.06
C THR A 45 -7.16 23.87 -5.95
N THR A 46 -7.68 24.68 -6.88
CA THR A 46 -6.88 25.45 -7.85
C THR A 46 -5.69 26.17 -7.21
N GLY A 47 -4.50 25.93 -7.77
CA GLY A 47 -3.25 26.54 -7.33
C GLY A 47 -2.58 25.84 -6.14
N GLU A 48 -3.27 24.94 -5.44
CA GLU A 48 -2.66 24.11 -4.42
C GLU A 48 -1.79 23.01 -5.04
N GLU A 49 -0.89 22.49 -4.21
CA GLU A 49 0.07 21.48 -4.58
C GLU A 49 -0.08 20.25 -3.71
N SER A 50 0.10 19.08 -4.31
CA SER A 50 0.19 17.79 -3.63
C SER A 50 1.53 17.15 -3.92
N GLU A 51 2.26 16.75 -2.88
CA GLU A 51 3.48 15.95 -2.99
C GLU A 51 3.15 14.46 -3.08
N ILE A 52 3.94 13.67 -3.82
CA ILE A 52 3.76 12.21 -3.95
C ILE A 52 4.95 11.46 -3.33
N ASP A 53 4.64 10.59 -2.37
CA ASP A 53 5.56 9.68 -1.71
C ASP A 53 4.95 8.28 -1.55
N ALA A 54 5.76 7.32 -1.12
CA ALA A 54 5.31 5.97 -0.85
C ALA A 54 6.02 5.33 0.33
N LEU A 55 5.33 4.40 0.98
CA LEU A 55 5.91 3.43 1.88
C LEU A 55 6.23 2.15 1.10
N LEU A 56 7.49 1.74 1.13
CA LEU A 56 7.99 0.55 0.42
C LEU A 56 8.44 -0.51 1.43
N GLY A 57 8.02 -1.75 1.20
CA GLY A 57 8.58 -2.93 1.86
C GLY A 57 9.83 -3.39 1.11
N ARG A 58 10.76 -4.00 1.85
CA ARG A 58 12.00 -4.54 1.31
C ARG A 58 12.34 -5.85 1.99
N ILE A 59 12.84 -6.81 1.22
CA ILE A 59 13.30 -8.08 1.77
C ILE A 59 14.61 -7.87 2.57
N GLY A 60 14.64 -8.38 3.80
CA GLY A 60 15.75 -8.29 4.74
C GLY A 60 16.04 -6.89 5.29
N GLU A 61 15.25 -5.87 4.94
CA GLU A 61 15.48 -4.47 5.31
C GLU A 61 14.23 -3.83 5.95
N PRO A 62 14.38 -2.83 6.84
CA PRO A 62 13.24 -2.05 7.31
C PRO A 62 12.50 -1.37 6.14
N PRO A 63 11.17 -1.20 6.23
CA PRO A 63 10.42 -0.41 5.26
C PRO A 63 10.94 1.02 5.19
N ILE A 64 10.88 1.62 4.01
CA ILE A 64 11.37 2.98 3.77
C ILE A 64 10.27 3.87 3.20
N GLU A 65 10.34 5.15 3.53
CA GLU A 65 9.63 6.19 2.79
C GLU A 65 10.50 6.61 1.59
N ALA A 66 9.90 6.68 0.42
CA ALA A 66 10.61 6.98 -0.81
C ALA A 66 9.77 7.82 -1.78
N GLU A 67 10.48 8.67 -2.51
CA GLU A 67 9.94 9.39 -3.67
C GLU A 67 9.91 8.48 -4.90
N PRO A 68 8.94 8.66 -5.83
CA PRO A 68 8.94 7.95 -7.10
C PRO A 68 10.19 8.25 -7.93
N THR A 69 10.77 7.23 -8.56
CA THR A 69 11.82 7.43 -9.58
C THR A 69 11.24 8.06 -10.83
N THR A 70 10.04 7.63 -11.22
CA THR A 70 9.28 8.24 -12.31
C THR A 70 7.82 8.38 -11.91
N ALA A 71 7.16 9.41 -12.42
CA ALA A 71 5.72 9.58 -12.33
C ALA A 71 5.17 10.08 -13.68
N MET A 72 3.97 9.64 -14.04
CA MET A 72 3.31 10.00 -15.29
C MET A 72 1.80 10.08 -15.10
N VAL A 73 1.19 11.18 -15.56
CA VAL A 73 -0.27 11.28 -15.68
C VAL A 73 -0.75 10.34 -16.77
N ILE A 74 -1.66 9.43 -16.41
CA ILE A 74 -2.27 8.49 -17.36
C ILE A 74 -3.71 8.87 -17.73
N SER A 75 -4.39 9.68 -16.91
CA SER A 75 -5.74 10.17 -17.17
C SER A 75 -6.10 11.28 -16.17
N PRO A 76 -6.82 12.34 -16.58
CA PRO A 76 -7.01 12.78 -17.96
C PRO A 76 -5.69 13.26 -18.57
N THR A 77 -5.42 12.93 -19.83
CA THR A 77 -4.12 13.24 -20.45
C THR A 77 -3.94 14.72 -20.76
N SER A 78 -5.05 15.46 -20.89
CA SER A 78 -5.04 16.93 -21.00
C SER A 78 -4.41 17.62 -19.80
N LEU A 79 -4.33 16.95 -18.64
CA LEU A 79 -3.72 17.47 -17.41
C LEU A 79 -2.30 16.95 -17.18
N ALA A 80 -1.61 16.42 -18.19
CA ALA A 80 -0.23 15.97 -18.04
C ALA A 80 0.72 17.06 -17.49
N GLY A 81 0.46 18.33 -17.83
CA GLY A 81 1.22 19.47 -17.34
C GLY A 81 1.00 19.83 -15.85
N SER A 82 0.04 19.19 -15.17
CA SER A 82 -0.16 19.37 -13.73
C SER A 82 0.86 18.63 -12.87
N LEU A 83 1.56 17.63 -13.43
CA LEU A 83 2.59 16.86 -12.72
C LEU A 83 3.98 17.42 -13.06
N MET A 84 4.76 17.74 -12.04
CA MET A 84 6.12 18.27 -12.19
C MET A 84 7.10 17.54 -11.28
N GLN A 85 8.27 17.23 -11.83
CA GLN A 85 9.42 16.80 -11.04
C GLN A 85 10.18 18.03 -10.55
N ARG A 86 10.50 18.07 -9.26
CA ARG A 86 11.34 19.08 -8.60
C ARG A 86 12.55 18.39 -7.95
N PRO A 87 13.57 19.14 -7.50
CA PRO A 87 14.71 18.55 -6.80
C PRO A 87 14.34 17.80 -5.52
N THR A 88 13.17 18.11 -4.94
CA THR A 88 12.67 17.57 -3.67
C THR A 88 11.49 16.62 -3.86
N GLY A 89 11.27 16.09 -5.07
CA GLY A 89 10.23 15.09 -5.33
C GLY A 89 9.26 15.43 -6.44
N TRP A 90 8.13 14.71 -6.47
CA TRP A 90 7.09 14.82 -7.47
C TRP A 90 5.87 15.55 -6.93
N PHE A 91 5.43 16.57 -7.66
CA PHE A 91 4.35 17.46 -7.23
C PHE A 91 3.26 17.53 -8.29
N VAL A 92 2.01 17.53 -7.82
CA VAL A 92 0.83 17.84 -8.63
C VAL A 92 0.36 19.23 -8.26
N THR A 93 0.25 20.13 -9.23
CA THR A 93 -0.37 21.44 -9.04
C THR A 93 -1.76 21.44 -9.69
N ALA A 94 -2.78 21.77 -8.90
CA ALA A 94 -4.15 21.86 -9.40
C ALA A 94 -4.28 23.02 -10.39
N PRO A 95 -4.74 22.76 -11.63
CA PRO A 95 -4.81 23.76 -12.67
C PRO A 95 -5.97 24.74 -12.46
N GLY A 96 -6.05 25.75 -13.32
CA GLY A 96 -7.11 26.76 -13.26
C GLY A 96 -8.50 26.21 -13.60
N PRO A 97 -9.59 26.94 -13.27
CA PRO A 97 -10.96 26.46 -13.45
C PRO A 97 -11.32 26.06 -14.88
N MET A 98 -10.76 26.75 -15.88
CA MET A 98 -10.99 26.42 -17.30
C MET A 98 -10.41 25.05 -17.69
N GLN A 99 -9.22 24.71 -17.19
CA GLN A 99 -8.59 23.42 -17.45
C GLN A 99 -9.33 22.30 -16.70
N LEU A 100 -9.79 22.55 -15.47
CA LEU A 100 -10.62 21.60 -14.74
C LEU A 100 -11.97 21.35 -15.44
N ALA A 101 -12.62 22.39 -15.96
CA ALA A 101 -13.86 22.24 -16.74
C ALA A 101 -13.66 21.42 -18.02
N ALA A 102 -12.53 21.62 -18.73
CA ALA A 102 -12.18 20.83 -19.89
C ALA A 102 -11.93 19.36 -19.52
N ALA A 103 -11.22 19.11 -18.42
CA ALA A 103 -10.96 17.76 -17.91
C ALA A 103 -12.25 17.02 -17.47
N ARG A 104 -13.20 17.72 -16.83
CA ARG A 104 -14.54 17.17 -16.54
C ARG A 104 -15.26 16.77 -17.82
N THR A 105 -15.18 17.60 -18.85
CA THR A 105 -15.77 17.30 -20.16
C THR A 105 -15.13 16.08 -20.81
N GLU A 106 -13.79 15.96 -20.77
CA GLU A 106 -13.05 14.78 -21.25
C GLU A 106 -13.51 13.49 -20.55
N LEU A 107 -13.72 13.57 -19.24
CA LEU A 107 -14.07 12.43 -18.41
C LEU A 107 -15.58 12.16 -18.30
N GLY A 108 -16.43 13.02 -18.86
CA GLY A 108 -17.89 12.91 -18.76
C GLY A 108 -18.45 13.17 -17.36
N LEU A 109 -17.78 14.00 -16.56
CA LEU A 109 -18.14 14.32 -15.17
C LEU A 109 -19.13 15.48 -15.09
N ALA A 110 -19.83 15.61 -13.97
CA ALA A 110 -20.65 16.79 -13.68
C ALA A 110 -19.78 18.05 -13.49
N ALA A 111 -20.36 19.24 -13.65
CA ALA A 111 -19.63 20.51 -13.68
C ALA A 111 -18.88 20.86 -12.38
N ASP A 112 -19.38 20.36 -11.26
CA ASP A 112 -18.89 20.56 -9.89
C ASP A 112 -18.14 19.35 -9.33
N GLU A 113 -18.08 18.24 -10.08
CA GLU A 113 -17.42 17.02 -9.62
C GLU A 113 -15.90 17.18 -9.55
N ALA A 114 -15.26 16.55 -8.56
CA ALA A 114 -13.81 16.53 -8.46
C ALA A 114 -13.20 15.74 -9.64
N VAL A 115 -12.10 16.22 -10.21
CA VAL A 115 -11.42 15.57 -11.33
C VAL A 115 -10.39 14.57 -10.80
N PRO A 116 -10.50 13.26 -11.06
CA PRO A 116 -9.50 12.29 -10.66
C PRO A 116 -8.28 12.35 -11.59
N LEU A 117 -7.16 12.90 -11.12
CA LEU A 117 -5.87 12.82 -11.81
C LEU A 117 -5.19 11.50 -11.45
N ARG A 118 -5.23 10.54 -12.37
CA ARG A 118 -4.59 9.23 -12.25
C ARG A 118 -3.13 9.32 -12.67
N ILE A 119 -2.25 8.90 -11.78
CA ILE A 119 -0.80 8.95 -11.92
C ILE A 119 -0.26 7.53 -11.78
N ARG A 120 0.57 7.12 -12.73
CA ARG A 120 1.43 5.94 -12.59
C ARG A 120 2.75 6.38 -11.99
N VAL A 121 3.19 5.68 -10.95
CA VAL A 121 4.47 5.91 -10.28
C VAL A 121 5.32 4.63 -10.32
N THR A 122 6.63 4.78 -10.34
CA THR A 122 7.57 3.66 -10.29
C THR A 122 8.63 3.86 -9.22
N PHE A 123 9.01 2.77 -8.56
CA PHE A 123 10.05 2.72 -7.53
C PHE A 123 11.02 1.57 -7.82
N PRO A 124 12.29 1.67 -7.40
CA PRO A 124 13.22 0.55 -7.50
C PRO A 124 12.77 -0.57 -6.54
N ALA A 125 12.87 -1.82 -6.99
CA ALA A 125 12.87 -3.00 -6.12
C ALA A 125 14.29 -3.28 -5.60
N SER A 126 14.44 -4.18 -4.63
CA SER A 126 15.74 -4.49 -4.02
C SER A 126 16.62 -5.34 -4.94
N ASP A 127 16.03 -6.05 -5.90
CA ASP A 127 16.69 -6.99 -6.83
C ASP A 127 16.88 -6.44 -8.26
N GLU A 128 17.07 -5.12 -8.41
CA GLU A 128 17.14 -4.42 -9.71
C GLU A 128 15.80 -4.38 -10.49
N GLY A 129 14.71 -4.89 -9.91
CA GLY A 129 13.35 -4.78 -10.45
C GLY A 129 12.73 -3.38 -10.34
N ILE A 130 11.51 -3.24 -10.88
CA ILE A 130 10.72 -2.02 -10.80
C ILE A 130 9.34 -2.35 -10.23
N ASN A 131 8.99 -1.71 -9.13
CA ASN A 131 7.64 -1.71 -8.61
C ASN A 131 6.84 -0.56 -9.23
N THR A 132 5.66 -0.87 -9.77
CA THR A 132 4.76 0.11 -10.38
C THR A 132 3.46 0.20 -9.59
N GLY A 133 3.01 1.43 -9.32
CA GLY A 133 1.74 1.67 -8.65
C GLY A 133 0.91 2.77 -9.31
N LEU A 134 -0.33 2.90 -8.85
CA LEU A 134 -1.26 3.93 -9.28
C LEU A 134 -1.67 4.79 -8.09
N LYS A 135 -1.68 6.10 -8.28
CA LYS A 135 -2.24 7.06 -7.33
C LYS A 135 -3.25 7.95 -8.03
N ILE A 136 -4.31 8.29 -7.30
CA ILE A 136 -5.27 9.31 -7.72
C ILE A 136 -5.07 10.52 -6.81
N VAL A 137 -4.93 11.70 -7.43
CA VAL A 137 -5.06 13.00 -6.77
C VAL A 137 -6.36 13.63 -7.27
N TRP A 138 -7.24 14.04 -6.36
CA TRP A 138 -8.50 14.66 -6.75
C TRP A 138 -8.33 16.17 -6.86
N LEU A 139 -8.76 16.75 -7.98
CA LEU A 139 -8.61 18.16 -8.27
C LEU A 139 -9.96 18.89 -8.19
N GLY A 140 -9.97 20.07 -7.59
CA GLY A 140 -11.14 20.94 -7.47
C GLY A 140 -11.83 20.92 -6.11
N GLU A 141 -11.31 20.15 -5.16
CA GLU A 141 -11.74 20.10 -3.76
C GLU A 141 -10.51 19.86 -2.89
N HIS A 142 -10.48 20.44 -1.68
CA HIS A 142 -9.41 20.22 -0.71
C HIS A 142 -9.83 19.19 0.34
N SER A 143 -8.92 18.30 0.71
CA SER A 143 -9.05 17.40 1.87
C SER A 143 -7.68 16.90 2.27
N ASP A 144 -7.43 16.87 3.57
CA ASP A 144 -6.19 16.33 4.15
C ASP A 144 -6.17 14.80 4.16
N ASN A 145 -4.96 14.24 4.38
CA ASN A 145 -4.79 12.82 4.73
C ASN A 145 -5.38 12.53 6.12
N PRO A 146 -5.78 11.28 6.41
CA PRO A 146 -6.36 10.94 7.70
C PRO A 146 -5.34 11.08 8.82
N VAL A 147 -5.80 11.56 9.99
CA VAL A 147 -4.97 11.62 11.20
C VAL A 147 -5.01 10.27 11.89
N LEU A 148 -3.87 9.59 11.95
CA LEU A 148 -3.75 8.20 12.41
C LEU A 148 -3.80 8.03 13.94
N ASP A 149 -3.78 9.11 14.71
CA ASP A 149 -3.76 9.08 16.17
C ASP A 149 -5.18 8.99 16.79
N PRO A 150 -5.33 8.28 17.92
CA PRO A 150 -4.33 7.43 18.59
C PRO A 150 -4.19 6.02 17.96
N VAL A 151 -2.99 5.43 18.04
CA VAL A 151 -2.79 3.98 17.79
C VAL A 151 -2.58 3.28 19.12
N THR A 152 -3.31 2.20 19.39
CA THR A 152 -3.14 1.40 20.61
C THR A 152 -2.49 0.05 20.30
N ILE A 153 -1.43 -0.28 21.04
CA ILE A 153 -0.72 -1.54 20.98
C ILE A 153 -0.59 -2.06 22.41
N ASP A 154 -1.16 -3.25 22.65
CA ASP A 154 -1.25 -3.89 23.97
C ASP A 154 -1.89 -2.99 25.04
N GLY A 155 -3.01 -2.35 24.68
CA GLY A 155 -3.73 -1.45 25.58
C GLY A 155 -3.04 -0.10 25.86
N MET A 156 -1.87 0.15 25.28
CA MET A 156 -1.14 1.41 25.42
C MET A 156 -1.18 2.23 24.13
N VAL A 157 -1.45 3.53 24.24
CA VAL A 157 -1.33 4.47 23.12
C VAL A 157 0.15 4.62 22.76
N ARG A 158 0.48 4.48 21.48
CA ARG A 158 1.84 4.53 20.95
C ARG A 158 2.07 5.70 20.00
N THR A 159 3.20 6.35 20.16
CA THR A 159 3.75 7.39 19.28
C THR A 159 4.77 6.79 18.32
N SER A 160 5.11 7.49 17.23
CA SER A 160 6.06 6.99 16.21
C SER A 160 7.50 6.79 16.72
N THR A 161 7.84 7.30 17.91
CA THR A 161 9.18 7.17 18.50
C THR A 161 9.31 6.00 19.47
N ASP A 162 8.20 5.30 19.76
CA ASP A 162 8.21 4.20 20.73
C ASP A 162 8.87 2.94 20.14
N ALA A 163 9.72 2.30 20.93
CA ALA A 163 10.11 0.91 20.68
C ALA A 163 9.09 -0.03 21.31
N ILE A 164 8.59 -0.98 20.54
CA ILE A 164 7.60 -1.95 20.99
C ILE A 164 8.32 -3.22 21.46
N VAL A 165 8.09 -3.60 22.72
CA VAL A 165 8.55 -4.86 23.29
C VAL A 165 7.32 -5.68 23.66
N VAL A 166 7.27 -6.92 23.18
CA VAL A 166 6.16 -7.85 23.40
C VAL A 166 6.68 -9.15 24.00
N ALA A 167 5.83 -9.84 24.77
CA ALA A 167 6.17 -11.18 25.23
C ALA A 167 6.06 -12.18 24.06
N PRO A 168 6.97 -13.15 23.93
CA PRO A 168 6.86 -14.18 22.91
C PRO A 168 5.65 -15.10 23.19
N ALA A 169 5.07 -15.64 22.13
CA ALA A 169 3.93 -16.56 22.15
C ALA A 169 2.68 -16.02 22.90
N VAL A 170 2.50 -14.70 22.93
CA VAL A 170 1.33 -14.01 23.49
C VAL A 170 0.66 -13.17 22.42
N ASP A 171 -0.67 -13.14 22.42
CA ASP A 171 -1.45 -12.31 21.48
C ASP A 171 -1.40 -10.85 21.92
N VAL A 172 -0.79 -10.01 21.08
CA VAL A 172 -0.65 -8.57 21.27
C VAL A 172 -1.77 -7.89 20.52
N ARG A 173 -2.68 -7.22 21.25
CA ARG A 173 -3.81 -6.51 20.63
C ARG A 173 -3.37 -5.21 19.97
N LEU A 174 -3.86 -4.98 18.76
CA LEU A 174 -3.61 -3.80 17.94
C LEU A 174 -4.94 -3.12 17.62
N SER A 175 -5.04 -1.80 17.77
CA SER A 175 -6.27 -1.10 17.38
C SER A 175 -6.04 0.35 16.95
N VAL A 176 -6.81 0.78 15.95
CA VAL A 176 -6.95 2.17 15.50
C VAL A 176 -8.43 2.61 15.55
N PRO A 177 -8.73 3.90 15.76
CA PRO A 177 -10.08 4.41 16.01
C PRO A 177 -10.84 4.72 14.71
N PHE A 178 -10.66 3.90 13.67
CA PHE A 178 -11.34 4.07 12.39
C PHE A 178 -12.55 3.14 12.29
N ASP A 179 -13.61 3.64 11.67
CA ASP A 179 -14.79 2.84 11.33
C ASP A 179 -14.57 2.06 10.02
N GLU A 180 -15.59 1.31 9.61
CA GLU A 180 -15.55 0.44 8.43
C GLU A 180 -15.47 1.19 7.09
N SER A 181 -15.60 2.52 7.07
CA SER A 181 -15.40 3.29 5.84
C SER A 181 -13.92 3.41 5.45
N TYR A 182 -13.01 3.16 6.40
CA TYR A 182 -11.58 3.18 6.18
C TYR A 182 -11.05 1.78 5.85
N VAL A 183 -10.05 1.73 4.98
CA VAL A 183 -9.25 0.52 4.77
C VAL A 183 -8.04 0.58 5.69
N VAL A 184 -7.94 -0.38 6.61
CA VAL A 184 -6.82 -0.53 7.54
C VAL A 184 -5.99 -1.75 7.15
N ASN A 185 -4.67 -1.63 7.16
CA ASN A 185 -3.76 -2.76 7.02
C ASN A 185 -2.68 -2.69 8.09
N TRP A 186 -2.67 -3.67 8.98
CA TRP A 186 -1.56 -3.96 9.89
C TRP A 186 -0.53 -4.81 9.18
N LEU A 187 0.74 -4.49 9.41
CA LEU A 187 1.86 -5.18 8.80
C LEU A 187 2.94 -5.47 9.85
N THR A 188 3.68 -6.55 9.70
CA THR A 188 4.81 -6.89 10.58
C THR A 188 5.92 -7.60 9.79
N SER A 189 7.17 -7.47 10.23
CA SER A 189 8.29 -8.37 9.86
C SER A 189 8.74 -9.28 11.00
N ALA A 190 8.09 -9.19 12.15
CA ALA A 190 8.31 -10.06 13.30
C ALA A 190 7.00 -10.74 13.68
N GLY A 191 6.94 -12.07 13.63
CA GLY A 191 5.73 -12.82 13.96
C GLY A 191 4.67 -12.87 12.86
N ASN A 192 3.48 -13.30 13.26
CA ASN A 192 2.31 -13.50 12.41
C ASN A 192 1.18 -12.53 12.77
N MET A 193 0.52 -12.00 11.75
CA MET A 193 -0.59 -11.05 11.89
C MET A 193 -1.94 -11.73 11.62
N HIS A 194 -2.92 -11.43 12.45
CA HIS A 194 -4.30 -11.88 12.31
C HIS A 194 -5.26 -10.70 12.26
N ASP A 195 -6.35 -10.84 11.51
CA ASP A 195 -7.32 -9.77 11.27
C ASP A 195 -6.64 -8.49 10.76
N PHE A 196 -5.57 -8.67 9.98
CA PHE A 196 -4.65 -7.61 9.58
C PHE A 196 -5.31 -6.51 8.75
N ASP A 197 -6.44 -6.80 8.12
CA ASP A 197 -7.23 -5.88 7.30
C ASP A 197 -8.38 -5.19 8.07
N LEU A 198 -8.43 -5.37 9.40
CA LEU A 198 -9.42 -4.74 10.27
C LEU A 198 -8.80 -3.65 11.16
N ALA A 199 -9.64 -2.74 11.65
CA ALA A 199 -9.23 -1.71 12.60
C ALA A 199 -8.71 -2.30 13.93
N ASN A 200 -9.13 -3.51 14.28
CA ASN A 200 -8.66 -4.28 15.43
C ASN A 200 -8.01 -5.57 14.92
N ALA A 201 -6.76 -5.80 15.30
CA ALA A 201 -5.96 -6.95 14.89
C ALA A 201 -5.21 -7.54 16.09
N TYR A 202 -4.55 -8.67 15.89
CA TYR A 202 -3.58 -9.16 16.85
C TYR A 202 -2.32 -9.71 16.18
N LEU A 203 -1.21 -9.47 16.86
CA LEU A 203 0.11 -9.93 16.50
C LEU A 203 0.53 -11.04 17.47
N ARG A 204 1.14 -12.09 16.96
CA ARG A 204 1.76 -13.13 17.78
C ARG A 204 3.16 -13.44 17.23
N VAL A 205 4.18 -13.35 18.08
CA VAL A 205 5.55 -13.71 17.71
C VAL A 205 5.87 -15.06 18.33
N GLU A 206 5.89 -16.12 17.52
CA GLU A 206 6.28 -17.46 17.99
C GLU A 206 7.80 -17.57 18.11
N PRO A 207 8.34 -18.51 18.91
CA PRO A 207 9.78 -18.65 19.11
C PRO A 207 10.59 -18.89 17.82
N GLU A 208 9.98 -19.47 16.79
CA GLU A 208 10.56 -19.71 15.48
C GLU A 208 10.52 -18.50 14.53
N ASP A 209 9.68 -17.51 14.82
CA ASP A 209 9.55 -16.31 14.01
C ASP A 209 10.77 -15.39 14.18
N PRO A 210 11.00 -14.41 13.28
CA PRO A 210 11.94 -13.34 13.56
C PRO A 210 11.55 -12.61 14.86
N GLN A 211 12.46 -12.61 15.84
CA GLN A 211 12.22 -12.02 17.17
C GLN A 211 12.37 -10.49 17.19
N SER A 212 12.75 -9.88 16.07
CA SER A 212 12.88 -8.43 15.93
C SER A 212 12.56 -8.00 14.51
N GLY A 213 11.98 -6.83 14.36
CA GLY A 213 11.63 -6.29 13.05
C GLY A 213 10.88 -4.98 13.16
N MET A 214 9.91 -4.80 12.27
CA MET A 214 9.06 -3.62 12.20
C MET A 214 7.60 -4.03 12.35
N LEU A 215 6.83 -3.23 13.08
CA LEU A 215 5.38 -3.25 13.07
C LEU A 215 4.91 -1.99 12.34
N GLY A 216 3.84 -2.10 11.56
CA GLY A 216 3.28 -0.98 10.84
C GLY A 216 1.76 -1.01 10.77
N VAL A 217 1.17 0.15 10.56
CA VAL A 217 -0.23 0.28 10.18
C VAL A 217 -0.35 1.29 9.05
N VAL A 218 -1.19 0.98 8.07
CA VAL A 218 -1.56 1.85 6.96
C VAL A 218 -3.06 2.02 6.98
N VAL A 219 -3.51 3.26 6.87
CA VAL A 219 -4.92 3.63 6.84
C VAL A 219 -5.21 4.42 5.57
N ARG A 220 -6.31 4.09 4.89
CA ARG A 220 -6.80 4.80 3.71
C ARG A 220 -8.23 5.23 3.92
N ASP A 221 -8.52 6.49 3.64
CA ASP A 221 -9.88 7.03 3.73
C ASP A 221 -10.63 6.93 2.39
N PRO A 222 -11.96 7.11 2.37
CA PRO A 222 -12.75 7.13 1.14
C PRO A 222 -12.40 8.27 0.16
N LEU A 223 -11.72 9.30 0.63
CA LEU A 223 -11.36 10.49 -0.14
C LEU A 223 -10.03 10.33 -0.88
N GLY A 224 -9.34 9.20 -0.70
CA GLY A 224 -8.05 8.88 -1.31
C GLY A 224 -6.85 9.27 -0.46
N GLY A 225 -7.09 9.76 0.76
CA GLY A 225 -6.08 10.03 1.77
C GLY A 225 -5.47 8.74 2.31
N VAL A 226 -4.19 8.84 2.67
CA VAL A 226 -3.39 7.73 3.15
C VAL A 226 -2.52 8.23 4.29
N ALA A 227 -2.50 7.48 5.39
CA ALA A 227 -1.56 7.67 6.48
C ALA A 227 -0.95 6.33 6.88
N TRP A 228 0.26 6.36 7.41
CA TRP A 228 0.90 5.18 7.97
C TRP A 228 1.74 5.53 9.18
N ARG A 229 2.10 4.51 9.94
CA ARG A 229 3.08 4.60 11.02
C ARG A 229 3.81 3.28 11.16
N LEU A 230 5.08 3.38 11.55
CA LEU A 230 5.98 2.26 11.77
C LEU A 230 6.57 2.34 13.18
N TRP A 231 6.87 1.18 13.74
CA TRP A 231 7.59 1.04 15.00
C TRP A 231 8.61 -0.09 14.90
N PRO A 232 9.81 0.07 15.45
CA PRO A 232 10.66 -1.07 15.73
C PRO A 232 9.99 -1.95 16.79
N ILE A 233 10.00 -3.26 16.57
CA ILE A 233 9.43 -4.26 17.48
C ILE A 233 10.43 -5.35 17.81
N SER A 234 10.37 -5.85 19.05
CA SER A 234 11.10 -7.04 19.49
C SER A 234 10.28 -7.90 20.44
N ALA A 235 10.45 -9.21 20.36
CA ALA A 235 9.91 -10.18 21.31
C ALA A 235 10.99 -10.58 22.33
N GLN A 236 10.68 -10.45 23.62
CA GLN A 236 11.62 -10.71 24.74
C GLN A 236 10.90 -11.32 25.95
#